data_AF-A0A7Y8J249-F1
#
_entry.id   AF-A0A7Y8J249-F1
#
_cell.length_a   1.000
_cell.length_b   1.000
_cell.length_c   1.000
_cell.angle_alpha   90.00
_cell.angle_beta   90.00
_cell.angle_gamma   90.00
#
_symmetry.space_group_name_H-M   'P 1'
#
loop_
_entity.id
_entity.type
_entity.pdbx_description
1 polymer ?
#
loop_
_entity_poly.entity_id
_entity_poly.type
_entity_poly.pdbx_seq_one_letter_code
_entity_poly.pdbx_strand_id
1 'polypeptide(L)'
;MFSPADSLEVRARLVEALKLDLVGPWAGHALAEERLPVWVRPSNWYLTGFLIPSGSPPDRSADADEDDDVGIVPDSAGLAEESTEERKAAKKGRFPSSMGLSFLVSAETRKLEVRVRWGDYQQTEVTGEDGKPVSVWQRNPREKTVIAALGRAGADPVVRDVPDSGGLQLSLVERQITAEELRNRIPPGTRSVSVFVVNRRAPVKKEPDLAYAFQAEVEVHT
;
A
#
# COMPACT_ATOMS: atom_id res chain seq x y z
N MET A 1 32.30 4.73 7.71
CA MET A 1 31.04 4.76 8.47
C MET A 1 31.01 6.09 9.22
N PHE A 2 30.11 7.01 8.87
CA PHE A 2 30.07 8.36 9.47
C PHE A 2 29.37 8.32 10.83
N SER A 3 30.05 8.78 11.89
CA SER A 3 29.44 8.95 13.21
C SER A 3 28.36 10.04 13.13
N PRO A 4 27.16 9.82 13.67
CA PRO A 4 26.10 10.82 13.65
C PRO A 4 26.50 12.04 14.50
N ALA A 5 26.19 13.24 14.01
CA ALA A 5 26.57 14.51 14.62
C ALA A 5 25.71 14.84 15.85
N ASP A 6 24.44 14.41 15.87
CA ASP A 6 23.53 14.63 16.99
C ASP A 6 22.42 13.56 17.12
N SER A 7 21.57 13.73 18.13
CA SER A 7 20.44 12.83 18.43
C SER A 7 19.33 12.87 17.36
N LEU A 8 19.15 14.00 16.66
CA LEU A 8 18.17 14.12 15.58
C LEU A 8 18.57 13.23 14.40
N GLU A 9 19.85 13.27 14.03
CA GLU A 9 20.40 12.44 12.96
C GLU A 9 20.31 10.94 13.29
N VAL A 10 20.61 10.55 14.54
CA VAL A 10 20.43 9.16 14.99
C VAL A 10 18.97 8.71 14.80
N ARG A 11 17.99 9.51 15.26
CA ARG A 11 16.57 9.17 15.12
C ARG A 11 16.15 9.08 13.65
N ALA A 12 16.62 9.99 12.80
CA ALA A 12 16.31 9.97 11.37
C ALA A 12 16.80 8.68 10.71
N ARG A 13 18.04 8.27 10.99
CA ARG A 13 18.61 7.01 10.47
C ARG A 13 17.86 5.77 10.96
N LEU A 14 17.42 5.76 12.22
CA LEU A 14 16.61 4.67 12.76
C LEU A 14 15.24 4.57 12.06
N VAL A 15 14.57 5.72 11.85
CA VAL A 15 13.29 5.75 11.14
C VAL A 15 13.45 5.31 9.68
N GLU A 16 14.52 5.74 9.01
CA GLU A 16 14.83 5.31 7.64
C GLU A 16 15.09 3.80 7.56
N ALA A 17 15.94 3.26 8.45
CA ALA A 17 16.22 1.82 8.50
C ALA A 17 14.94 1.00 8.73
N LEU A 18 14.09 1.42 9.66
CA LEU A 18 12.81 0.75 9.92
C LEU A 18 11.84 0.85 8.73
N LYS A 19 11.80 1.98 8.01
CA LYS A 19 10.99 2.10 6.79
C LYS A 19 11.49 1.14 5.71
N LEU A 20 12.80 1.07 5.49
CA LEU A 20 13.39 0.18 4.50
C LEU A 20 13.16 -1.30 4.84
N ASP A 21 13.23 -1.67 6.11
CA ASP A 21 13.01 -3.03 6.57
C ASP A 21 11.53 -3.44 6.48
N LEU A 22 10.61 -2.61 6.99
CA LEU A 22 9.20 -2.97 7.10
C LEU A 22 8.40 -2.76 5.81
N VAL A 23 8.71 -1.70 5.06
CA VAL A 23 7.94 -1.25 3.88
C VAL A 23 8.75 -1.48 2.61
N GLY A 24 10.04 -1.16 2.65
CA GLY A 24 10.93 -1.16 1.49
C GLY A 24 11.27 0.24 0.98
N PRO A 25 12.10 0.34 -0.06
CA PRO A 25 12.55 1.61 -0.62
C PRO A 25 11.41 2.32 -1.35
N TRP A 26 11.24 3.60 -1.02
CA TRP A 26 10.30 4.49 -1.69
C TRP A 26 10.91 5.09 -2.97
N ALA A 27 10.09 5.76 -3.77
CA ALA A 27 10.55 6.39 -5.00
C ALA A 27 11.63 7.44 -4.73
N GLY A 28 12.69 7.44 -5.54
CA GLY A 28 13.82 8.36 -5.39
C GLY A 28 14.82 8.00 -4.29
N HIS A 29 14.58 6.93 -3.52
CA HIS A 29 15.58 6.39 -2.60
C HIS A 29 16.75 5.75 -3.36
N ALA A 30 17.95 5.71 -2.76
CA ALA A 30 19.15 5.12 -3.38
C ALA A 30 18.99 3.63 -3.74
N LEU A 31 18.07 2.93 -3.07
CA LEU A 31 17.71 1.54 -3.29
C LEU A 31 16.42 1.36 -4.12
N ALA A 32 15.95 2.38 -4.86
CA ALA A 32 14.69 2.29 -5.60
C ALA A 32 14.67 1.16 -6.66
N GLU A 33 15.83 0.72 -7.15
CA GLU A 33 16.01 -0.40 -8.08
C GLU A 33 16.70 -1.60 -7.41
N GLU A 34 16.40 -1.85 -6.14
CA GLU A 34 17.01 -2.96 -5.40
C GLU A 34 16.82 -4.32 -6.07
N ARG A 35 17.68 -5.26 -5.65
CA ARG A 35 17.61 -6.67 -6.03
C ARG A 35 17.46 -7.50 -4.79
N LEU A 36 16.44 -8.34 -4.78
CA LEU A 36 16.25 -9.34 -3.74
C LEU A 36 16.69 -10.72 -4.24
N PRO A 37 17.15 -11.60 -3.35
CA PRO A 37 17.47 -12.96 -3.74
C PRO A 37 16.24 -13.72 -4.26
N VAL A 38 16.40 -14.55 -5.31
CA VAL A 38 15.24 -15.24 -5.93
C VAL A 38 14.49 -16.19 -5.00
N TRP A 39 15.18 -16.75 -3.99
CA TRP A 39 14.60 -17.74 -3.07
C TRP A 39 13.64 -17.13 -2.03
N VAL A 40 13.62 -15.80 -1.89
CA VAL A 40 12.69 -15.10 -1.01
C VAL A 40 11.79 -14.21 -1.86
N ARG A 41 10.48 -14.38 -1.69
CA ARG A 41 9.49 -13.56 -2.40
C ARG A 41 9.50 -12.15 -1.84
N PRO A 42 9.35 -11.10 -2.68
CA PRO A 42 9.24 -9.72 -2.19
C PRO A 42 8.13 -9.53 -1.13
N SER A 43 7.00 -10.22 -1.26
CA SER A 43 5.89 -10.19 -0.28
C SER A 43 6.21 -10.85 1.06
N ASN A 44 7.24 -11.71 1.13
CA ASN A 44 7.77 -12.24 2.38
C ASN A 44 8.98 -11.43 2.90
N TRP A 45 9.54 -10.56 2.07
CA TRP A 45 10.67 -9.70 2.45
C TRP A 45 10.21 -8.46 3.20
N TYR A 46 9.05 -7.91 2.84
CA TYR A 46 8.45 -6.75 3.50
C TYR A 46 7.19 -7.15 4.26
N LEU A 47 7.01 -6.55 5.44
CA LEU A 47 5.80 -6.74 6.24
C LEU A 47 4.58 -6.04 5.63
N THR A 48 4.78 -4.89 4.99
CA THR A 48 3.68 -4.08 4.44
C THR A 48 4.13 -3.23 3.25
N GLY A 49 3.26 -2.31 2.80
CA GLY A 49 3.56 -1.38 1.72
C GLY A 49 3.18 -1.88 0.33
N PHE A 50 2.61 -3.07 0.20
CA PHE A 50 2.21 -3.62 -1.09
C PHE A 50 0.70 -3.83 -1.19
N LEU A 51 0.17 -3.74 -2.42
CA LEU A 51 -1.23 -4.00 -2.73
C LEU A 51 -1.36 -5.27 -3.56
N ILE A 52 -2.14 -6.24 -3.07
CA ILE A 52 -2.45 -7.47 -3.82
C ILE A 52 -3.62 -7.24 -4.78
N PRO A 53 -3.73 -7.99 -5.89
CA PRO A 53 -4.91 -7.97 -6.75
C PRO A 53 -6.22 -8.17 -5.98
N SER A 54 -7.20 -7.31 -6.20
CA SER A 54 -8.50 -7.38 -5.52
C SER A 54 -9.30 -8.66 -5.80
N GLY A 55 -8.96 -9.35 -6.90
CA GLY A 55 -9.54 -10.63 -7.28
C GLY A 55 -8.77 -11.84 -6.74
N SER A 56 -7.77 -11.64 -5.87
CA SER A 56 -6.99 -12.74 -5.29
C SER A 56 -7.90 -13.66 -4.48
N PRO A 57 -7.75 -14.99 -4.62
CA PRO A 57 -8.59 -15.93 -3.90
C PRO A 57 -8.25 -15.93 -2.39
N PRO A 58 -9.20 -16.28 -1.50
CA PRO A 58 -9.09 -16.08 -0.05
C PRO A 58 -7.89 -16.81 0.61
N ASP A 59 -7.50 -17.95 0.06
CA ASP A 59 -6.35 -18.75 0.49
C ASP A 59 -5.01 -18.03 0.27
N ARG A 60 -4.97 -17.08 -0.69
CA ARG A 60 -3.78 -16.33 -1.10
C ARG A 60 -3.84 -14.84 -0.76
N SER A 61 -4.94 -14.40 -0.17
CA SER A 61 -5.15 -13.01 0.19
C SER A 61 -4.74 -12.70 1.63
N ALA A 62 -4.05 -13.62 2.31
CA ALA A 62 -3.75 -13.49 3.72
C ALA A 62 -2.40 -14.12 4.07
N ASP A 63 -1.77 -13.62 5.12
CA ASP A 63 -0.43 -14.02 5.52
C ASP A 63 -0.39 -15.50 5.92
N ALA A 64 0.68 -16.20 5.51
CA ALA A 64 0.88 -17.61 5.84
C ALA A 64 1.56 -17.76 7.21
N ASP A 65 2.28 -16.75 7.68
CA ASP A 65 3.00 -16.77 8.96
C ASP A 65 2.10 -16.45 10.17
N GLU A 66 0.83 -16.07 9.91
CA GLU A 66 -0.20 -15.89 10.95
C GLU A 66 -0.77 -17.25 11.45
N ASP A 67 -0.30 -18.36 10.87
CA ASP A 67 -0.69 -19.74 11.23
C ASP A 67 0.17 -20.31 12.40
N ASP A 68 1.08 -19.52 12.96
CA ASP A 68 1.84 -19.91 14.15
C ASP A 68 0.92 -19.74 15.39
N ASP A 69 0.15 -20.81 15.62
CA ASP A 69 -0.55 -21.19 16.84
C ASP A 69 -0.07 -20.39 18.07
N VAL A 70 -0.75 -19.26 18.35
CA VAL A 70 -0.70 -18.64 19.67
C VAL A 70 -1.41 -19.63 20.58
N GLY A 71 -0.61 -20.55 21.15
CA GLY A 71 -1.05 -21.75 21.82
C GLY A 71 -2.31 -21.52 22.64
N ILE A 72 -3.34 -22.29 22.30
CA ILE A 72 -4.57 -22.41 23.09
C ILE A 72 -4.15 -22.71 24.52
N VAL A 73 -4.19 -21.71 25.40
CA VAL A 73 -4.03 -21.91 26.83
C VAL A 73 -5.17 -22.84 27.24
N PRO A 74 -4.89 -24.03 27.80
CA PRO A 74 -5.96 -24.95 28.19
C PRO A 74 -6.87 -24.25 29.19
N ASP A 75 -8.18 -24.42 28.96
CA ASP A 75 -9.33 -23.68 29.52
C ASP A 75 -9.55 -23.82 31.04
N SER A 76 -8.50 -24.12 31.82
CA SER A 76 -8.62 -24.44 33.25
C SER A 76 -8.03 -23.42 34.22
N ALA A 77 -7.55 -22.25 33.77
CA ALA A 77 -7.12 -21.20 34.69
C ALA A 77 -7.19 -19.78 34.09
N GLY A 78 -8.38 -19.18 33.97
CA GLY A 78 -8.49 -17.73 33.76
C GLY A 78 -9.82 -17.24 33.21
N LEU A 79 -10.61 -16.60 34.09
CA LEU A 79 -11.75 -15.67 33.89
C LEU A 79 -12.53 -15.73 32.56
N ALA A 80 -13.80 -16.11 32.68
CA ALA A 80 -14.81 -16.22 31.63
C ALA A 80 -15.34 -14.87 31.11
N GLU A 81 -14.48 -14.00 30.59
CA GLU A 81 -14.90 -12.73 29.96
C GLU A 81 -14.20 -12.43 28.62
N GLU A 82 -13.80 -13.43 27.85
CA GLU A 82 -13.62 -13.22 26.40
C GLU A 82 -14.83 -13.77 25.65
N SER A 83 -15.54 -12.86 24.99
CA SER A 83 -16.70 -13.21 24.19
C SER A 83 -16.24 -14.06 22.98
N THR A 84 -17.07 -15.01 22.56
CA THR A 84 -16.80 -15.85 21.38
C THR A 84 -16.68 -15.07 20.06
N GLU A 85 -16.99 -13.77 20.07
CA GLU A 85 -16.81 -12.86 18.92
C GLU A 85 -15.36 -12.38 18.77
N GLU A 86 -14.62 -12.17 19.86
CA GLU A 86 -13.19 -11.78 19.83
C GLU A 86 -12.32 -12.92 19.29
N ARG A 87 -12.63 -14.18 19.64
CA ARG A 87 -11.94 -15.37 19.09
C ARG A 87 -12.20 -15.60 17.59
N LYS A 88 -13.31 -15.09 17.05
CA LYS A 88 -13.60 -15.11 15.60
C LYS A 88 -12.98 -13.94 14.84
N ALA A 89 -12.39 -12.96 15.53
CA ALA A 89 -11.69 -11.84 14.94
C ALA A 89 -10.22 -12.15 14.60
N ALA A 90 -9.66 -13.27 15.10
CA ALA A 90 -8.40 -13.86 14.62
C ALA A 90 -8.57 -14.53 13.24
N LYS A 91 -9.31 -13.88 12.34
CA LYS A 91 -9.44 -14.27 10.94
C LYS A 91 -8.25 -13.69 10.20
N LYS A 92 -7.39 -14.58 9.71
CA LYS A 92 -6.35 -14.37 8.70
C LYS A 92 -6.35 -12.93 8.13
N GLY A 93 -5.46 -12.08 8.66
CA GLY A 93 -5.22 -10.72 8.24
C GLY A 93 -5.07 -10.68 6.72
N ARG A 94 -6.06 -10.09 6.06
CA ARG A 94 -6.05 -10.02 4.60
C ARG A 94 -5.11 -8.91 4.14
N PHE A 95 -4.21 -9.22 3.21
CA PHE A 95 -3.40 -8.20 2.57
C PHE A 95 -4.29 -7.17 1.86
N PRO A 96 -3.93 -5.88 1.91
CA PRO A 96 -4.73 -4.84 1.31
C PRO A 96 -4.69 -4.93 -0.22
N SER A 97 -5.83 -4.68 -0.86
CA SER A 97 -5.90 -4.50 -2.32
C SER A 97 -6.06 -3.04 -2.74
N SER A 98 -6.16 -2.14 -1.77
CA SER A 98 -6.24 -0.71 -2.00
C SER A 98 -5.65 0.09 -0.85
N MET A 99 -5.24 1.32 -1.15
CA MET A 99 -4.86 2.34 -0.19
C MET A 99 -5.45 3.68 -0.62
N GLY A 100 -5.56 4.64 0.28
CA GLY A 100 -6.09 5.94 -0.07
C GLY A 100 -5.97 6.97 1.02
N LEU A 101 -6.39 8.18 0.69
CA LEU A 101 -6.47 9.31 1.61
C LEU A 101 -7.79 10.05 1.40
N SER A 102 -8.27 10.69 2.47
CA SER A 102 -9.43 11.57 2.43
C SER A 102 -9.03 12.96 2.92
N PHE A 103 -9.49 13.99 2.22
CA PHE A 103 -9.14 15.37 2.50
C PHE A 103 -10.28 16.32 2.10
N LEU A 104 -10.19 17.56 2.56
CA LEU A 104 -11.14 18.60 2.24
C LEU A 104 -10.64 19.45 1.07
N VAL A 105 -11.53 19.81 0.17
CA VAL A 105 -11.25 20.74 -0.93
C VAL A 105 -12.23 21.91 -0.90
N SER A 106 -11.75 23.06 -1.37
CA SER A 106 -12.55 24.28 -1.54
C SER A 106 -13.68 24.08 -2.56
N ALA A 107 -14.64 25.00 -2.59
CA ALA A 107 -15.72 24.99 -3.60
C ALA A 107 -15.17 25.23 -5.03
N GLU A 108 -14.03 25.90 -5.13
CA GLU A 108 -13.39 26.33 -6.36
C GLU A 108 -12.57 25.22 -7.01
N THR A 109 -12.09 24.23 -6.26
CA THR A 109 -11.22 23.14 -6.77
C THR A 109 -11.97 22.28 -7.80
N ARG A 110 -11.60 22.35 -9.08
CA ARG A 110 -12.28 21.59 -10.16
C ARG A 110 -11.53 20.37 -10.66
N LYS A 111 -10.29 20.18 -10.25
CA LYS A 111 -9.47 19.05 -10.66
C LYS A 111 -8.46 18.71 -9.56
N LEU A 112 -7.99 17.48 -9.59
CA LEU A 112 -6.86 17.00 -8.81
C LEU A 112 -5.83 16.43 -9.77
N GLU A 113 -4.57 16.70 -9.49
CA GLU A 113 -3.46 15.95 -10.04
C GLU A 113 -3.07 14.88 -9.01
N VAL A 114 -3.32 13.62 -9.34
CA VAL A 114 -2.96 12.51 -8.46
C VAL A 114 -1.78 11.78 -9.05
N ARG A 115 -0.68 11.76 -8.30
CA ARG A 115 0.51 11.00 -8.63
C ARG A 115 0.49 9.68 -7.87
N VAL A 116 0.64 8.59 -8.61
CA VAL A 116 0.68 7.22 -8.07
C VAL A 116 2.06 6.65 -8.34
N ARG A 117 2.71 6.13 -7.30
CA ARG A 117 4.02 5.47 -7.40
C ARG A 117 3.92 4.05 -6.86
N TRP A 118 4.68 3.14 -7.44
CA TRP A 118 4.78 1.75 -6.99
C TRP A 118 6.06 1.10 -7.54
N GLY A 119 6.39 -0.09 -7.04
CA GLY A 119 7.43 -0.96 -7.57
C GLY A 119 6.80 -2.21 -8.17
N ASP A 120 7.22 -2.56 -9.39
CA ASP A 120 6.96 -3.86 -10.00
C ASP A 120 8.19 -4.74 -9.81
N TYR A 121 8.02 -5.91 -9.20
CA TYR A 121 9.07 -6.91 -9.09
C TYR A 121 9.00 -7.90 -10.25
N GLN A 122 10.16 -8.21 -10.84
CA GLN A 122 10.30 -9.20 -11.90
C GLN A 122 11.51 -10.09 -11.63
N GLN A 123 11.41 -11.37 -11.95
CA GLN A 123 12.58 -12.26 -11.90
C GLN A 123 13.48 -11.99 -13.13
N THR A 124 14.75 -11.74 -12.88
CA THR A 124 15.77 -11.48 -13.92
C THR A 124 17.06 -12.22 -13.58
N GLU A 125 17.95 -12.39 -14.56
CA GLU A 125 19.28 -12.95 -14.32
C GLU A 125 20.34 -11.83 -14.31
N VAL A 126 21.24 -11.89 -13.34
CA VAL A 126 22.39 -10.99 -13.21
C VAL A 126 23.67 -11.81 -13.11
N THR A 127 24.81 -11.20 -13.46
CA THR A 127 26.12 -11.86 -13.29
C THR A 127 26.50 -11.83 -11.81
N GLY A 128 26.67 -13.01 -11.21
CA GLY A 128 27.17 -13.18 -9.85
C GLY A 128 28.66 -12.87 -9.74
N GLU A 129 29.17 -12.82 -8.50
CA GLU A 129 30.60 -12.54 -8.23
C GLU A 129 31.54 -13.60 -8.83
N ASP A 130 31.05 -14.83 -9.02
CA ASP A 130 31.78 -15.93 -9.65
C ASP A 130 31.65 -15.94 -11.19
N GLY A 131 31.03 -14.91 -11.77
CA GLY A 131 30.78 -14.77 -13.20
C GLY A 131 29.63 -15.62 -13.74
N LYS A 132 28.92 -16.39 -12.88
CA LYS A 132 27.79 -17.21 -13.31
C LYS A 132 26.47 -16.42 -13.28
N PRO A 133 25.47 -16.78 -14.11
CA PRO A 133 24.15 -16.19 -14.01
C PRO A 133 23.49 -16.58 -12.69
N VAL A 134 22.96 -15.59 -11.98
CA VAL A 134 22.20 -15.73 -10.74
C VAL A 134 20.84 -15.07 -10.95
N SER A 135 19.77 -15.80 -10.68
CA SER A 135 18.42 -15.23 -10.72
C SER A 135 18.16 -14.36 -9.50
N VAL A 136 17.51 -13.22 -9.70
CA VAL A 136 17.14 -12.25 -8.67
C VAL A 136 15.76 -11.67 -8.94
N TRP A 137 15.11 -11.19 -7.88
CA TRP A 137 13.96 -10.32 -7.98
C TRP A 137 14.44 -8.88 -8.18
N GLN A 138 14.26 -8.32 -9.36
CA GLN A 138 14.58 -6.94 -9.70
C GLN A 138 13.37 -6.04 -9.49
N ARG A 139 13.51 -5.02 -8.65
CA ARG A 139 12.49 -3.98 -8.49
C ARG A 139 12.58 -2.97 -9.62
N ASN A 140 11.43 -2.62 -10.20
CA ASN A 140 11.30 -1.55 -11.19
C ASN A 140 10.40 -0.46 -10.62
N PRO A 141 10.93 0.72 -10.20
CA PRO A 141 10.12 1.83 -9.74
C PRO A 141 9.28 2.39 -10.90
N ARG A 142 8.04 2.74 -10.59
CA ARG A 142 7.07 3.28 -11.53
C ARG A 142 6.40 4.51 -10.91
N GLU A 143 6.09 5.47 -11.75
CA GLU A 143 5.34 6.67 -11.39
C GLU A 143 4.44 7.06 -12.54
N LYS A 144 3.18 7.42 -12.22
CA LYS A 144 2.22 7.96 -13.17
C LYS A 144 1.35 9.02 -12.53
N THR A 145 1.00 10.03 -13.33
CA THR A 145 0.07 11.08 -12.94
C THR A 145 -1.28 10.90 -13.64
N VAL A 146 -2.36 10.99 -12.87
CA VAL A 146 -3.74 10.92 -13.33
C VAL A 146 -4.46 12.22 -12.96
N ILE A 147 -5.07 12.86 -13.95
CA ILE A 147 -5.91 14.05 -13.73
C ILE A 147 -7.34 13.61 -13.45
N ALA A 148 -7.84 13.97 -12.27
CA ALA A 148 -9.19 13.65 -11.82
C ALA A 148 -10.04 14.91 -11.75
N ALA A 149 -11.07 15.01 -12.59
CA ALA A 149 -12.02 16.13 -12.55
C ALA A 149 -12.95 16.01 -11.34
N LEU A 150 -13.18 17.14 -10.66
CA LEU A 150 -14.14 17.30 -9.56
C LEU A 150 -15.34 18.13 -10.00
N GLY A 151 -16.46 17.96 -9.31
CA GLY A 151 -17.71 18.65 -9.60
C GLY A 151 -18.91 17.71 -9.77
N ARG A 152 -18.79 16.46 -9.30
CA ARG A 152 -19.88 15.45 -9.30
C ARG A 152 -20.18 14.99 -7.87
N ALA A 153 -20.26 15.94 -6.93
CA ALA A 153 -20.52 15.62 -5.54
C ALA A 153 -21.86 14.88 -5.38
N GLY A 154 -21.82 13.69 -4.78
CA GLY A 154 -23.00 12.83 -4.60
C GLY A 154 -23.25 11.78 -5.69
N ALA A 155 -22.35 11.64 -6.68
CA ALA A 155 -22.40 10.57 -7.68
C ALA A 155 -21.63 9.30 -7.24
N ASP A 156 -21.78 8.22 -8.01
CA ASP A 156 -20.96 7.00 -7.89
C ASP A 156 -19.45 7.31 -7.98
N PRO A 157 -18.59 6.47 -7.38
CA PRO A 157 -17.15 6.64 -7.48
C PRO A 157 -16.68 6.77 -8.93
N VAL A 158 -15.89 7.80 -9.22
CA VAL A 158 -15.26 7.96 -10.54
C VAL A 158 -14.01 7.12 -10.58
N VAL A 159 -14.00 6.12 -11.45
CA VAL A 159 -12.84 5.23 -11.66
C VAL A 159 -12.03 5.70 -12.87
N ARG A 160 -10.71 5.74 -12.73
CA ARG A 160 -9.74 6.03 -13.80
C ARG A 160 -8.63 4.99 -13.77
N ASP A 161 -8.22 4.51 -14.93
CA ASP A 161 -7.03 3.64 -15.01
C ASP A 161 -5.76 4.45 -14.79
N VAL A 162 -4.81 3.87 -14.06
CA VAL A 162 -3.43 4.38 -13.99
C VAL A 162 -2.69 3.89 -15.24
N PRO A 163 -2.18 4.77 -16.11
CA PRO A 163 -1.55 4.37 -17.37
C PRO A 163 -0.38 3.40 -17.19
N ASP A 164 -0.19 2.46 -18.11
CA ASP A 164 0.93 1.48 -18.12
C ASP A 164 1.13 0.71 -16.81
N SER A 165 0.10 0.61 -15.97
CA SER A 165 0.17 -0.03 -14.66
C SER A 165 -0.24 -1.50 -14.67
N GLY A 166 -0.70 -2.02 -15.80
CA GLY A 166 -1.22 -3.39 -15.92
C GLY A 166 -2.52 -3.66 -15.17
N GLY A 167 -3.17 -2.63 -14.60
CA GLY A 167 -4.46 -2.76 -13.91
C GLY A 167 -4.56 -2.06 -12.57
N LEU A 168 -3.70 -1.09 -12.24
CA LEU A 168 -3.97 -0.19 -11.11
C LEU A 168 -5.03 0.83 -11.52
N GLN A 169 -5.96 1.10 -10.62
CA GLN A 169 -7.05 2.05 -10.83
C GLN A 169 -7.10 3.08 -9.70
N LEU A 170 -7.45 4.31 -10.06
CA LEU A 170 -7.79 5.37 -9.14
C LEU A 170 -9.31 5.44 -9.00
N SER A 171 -9.81 5.31 -7.77
CA SER A 171 -11.22 5.49 -7.42
C SER A 171 -11.37 6.78 -6.62
N LEU A 172 -12.19 7.70 -7.13
CA LEU A 172 -12.43 9.02 -6.55
C LEU A 172 -13.87 9.11 -6.05
N VAL A 173 -14.03 9.51 -4.79
CA VAL A 173 -15.34 9.74 -4.17
C VAL A 173 -15.43 11.18 -3.69
N GLU A 174 -16.37 11.93 -4.24
CA GLU A 174 -16.63 13.34 -3.89
C GLU A 174 -17.96 13.44 -3.14
N ARG A 175 -17.94 13.99 -1.93
CA ARG A 175 -19.12 14.16 -1.08
C ARG A 175 -19.27 15.61 -0.65
N GLN A 176 -20.50 16.12 -0.75
CA GLN A 176 -20.83 17.40 -0.11
C GLN A 176 -20.90 17.23 1.40
N ILE A 177 -20.39 18.22 2.13
CA ILE A 177 -20.51 18.25 3.58
C ILE A 177 -21.81 18.96 3.92
N THR A 178 -22.78 18.19 4.42
CA THR A 178 -24.11 18.69 4.81
C THR A 178 -24.25 18.88 6.32
N ALA A 179 -23.25 18.48 7.12
CA ALA A 179 -23.30 18.53 8.57
C ALA A 179 -23.44 19.97 9.08
N GLU A 180 -24.57 20.23 9.73
CA GLU A 180 -24.97 21.57 10.18
C GLU A 180 -23.94 22.19 11.13
N GLU A 181 -23.38 21.36 12.00
CA GLU A 181 -22.37 21.72 13.02
C GLU A 181 -21.06 22.23 12.41
N LEU A 182 -20.76 21.83 11.16
CA LEU A 182 -19.55 22.25 10.45
C LEU A 182 -19.75 23.55 9.67
N ARG A 183 -20.98 24.01 9.43
CA ARG A 183 -21.27 25.16 8.54
C ARG A 183 -20.55 26.46 8.93
N ASN A 184 -20.27 26.64 10.22
CA ASN A 184 -19.54 27.82 10.72
C ASN A 184 -18.06 27.53 11.06
N ARG A 185 -17.58 26.30 10.81
CA ARG A 185 -16.20 25.86 11.09
C ARG A 185 -15.36 25.63 9.83
N ILE A 186 -16.00 25.52 8.66
CA ILE A 186 -15.33 25.36 7.37
C ILE A 186 -15.91 26.35 6.34
N PRO A 187 -15.13 26.75 5.32
CA PRO A 187 -15.63 27.60 4.24
C PRO A 187 -16.88 27.01 3.57
N PRO A 188 -17.88 27.83 3.21
CA PRO A 188 -19.07 27.38 2.50
C PRO A 188 -18.72 26.64 1.19
N GLY A 189 -19.43 25.55 0.91
CA GLY A 189 -19.19 24.75 -0.29
C GLY A 189 -17.95 23.84 -0.25
N THR A 190 -17.30 23.71 0.92
CA THR A 190 -16.25 22.71 1.14
C THR A 190 -16.79 21.30 0.86
N ARG A 191 -15.98 20.49 0.17
CA ARG A 191 -16.31 19.11 -0.17
C ARG A 191 -15.28 18.16 0.44
N SER A 192 -15.73 16.97 0.81
CA SER A 192 -14.84 15.87 1.19
C SER A 192 -14.53 15.06 -0.06
N VAL A 193 -13.24 14.79 -0.30
CA VAL A 193 -12.77 13.98 -1.41
C VAL A 193 -11.92 12.84 -0.87
N SER A 194 -12.25 11.62 -1.29
CA SER A 194 -11.45 10.43 -1.03
C SER A 194 -10.86 9.92 -2.33
N VAL A 195 -9.56 9.65 -2.32
CA VAL A 195 -8.81 9.08 -3.44
C VAL A 195 -8.28 7.72 -2.99
N PHE A 196 -8.57 6.68 -3.76
CA PHE A 196 -8.07 5.33 -3.53
C PHE A 196 -7.31 4.82 -4.74
N VAL A 197 -6.14 4.23 -4.53
CA VAL A 197 -5.45 3.38 -5.49
C VAL A 197 -5.87 1.94 -5.21
N VAL A 198 -6.39 1.25 -6.22
CA VAL A 198 -6.89 -0.12 -6.14
C VAL A 198 -6.12 -0.98 -7.13
N ASN A 199 -5.58 -2.10 -6.67
CA ASN A 199 -4.94 -3.07 -7.54
C ASN A 199 -6.00 -3.99 -8.18
N ARG A 200 -6.33 -3.74 -9.45
CA ARG A 200 -7.25 -4.56 -10.27
C ARG A 200 -6.50 -5.42 -11.29
N ARG A 201 -5.19 -5.63 -11.13
CA ARG A 201 -4.42 -6.58 -11.95
C ARG A 201 -5.04 -7.97 -11.86
N ALA A 202 -4.84 -8.80 -12.88
CA ALA A 202 -5.23 -10.20 -12.81
C ALA A 202 -4.30 -10.95 -11.83
N PRO A 203 -4.83 -11.74 -10.88
CA PRO A 203 -4.00 -12.56 -10.00
C PRO A 203 -3.15 -13.56 -10.79
N VAL A 204 -1.85 -13.65 -10.48
CA VAL A 204 -0.94 -14.62 -11.07
C VAL A 204 -0.86 -15.86 -10.19
N LYS A 205 -1.04 -17.05 -10.78
CA LYS A 205 -1.13 -18.30 -10.01
C LYS A 205 0.22 -18.82 -9.50
N LYS A 206 1.26 -18.79 -10.34
CA LYS A 206 2.56 -19.39 -9.99
C LYS A 206 3.39 -18.43 -9.14
N GLU A 207 3.51 -17.19 -9.59
CA GLU A 207 4.30 -16.13 -8.96
C GLU A 207 3.39 -14.92 -8.66
N PRO A 208 2.66 -14.90 -7.53
CA PRO A 208 1.69 -13.85 -7.20
C PRO A 208 2.30 -12.44 -7.18
N ASP A 209 3.55 -12.32 -6.70
CA ASP A 209 4.29 -11.07 -6.55
C ASP A 209 4.44 -10.31 -7.87
N LEU A 210 4.41 -10.99 -9.02
CA LEU A 210 4.40 -10.34 -10.34
C LEU A 210 3.18 -9.43 -10.56
N ALA A 211 2.08 -9.67 -9.84
CA ALA A 211 0.85 -8.90 -9.94
C ALA A 211 0.65 -7.92 -8.78
N TYR A 212 1.57 -7.88 -7.82
CA TYR A 212 1.47 -6.98 -6.66
C TYR A 212 2.03 -5.61 -7.03
N ALA A 213 1.57 -4.56 -6.36
CA ALA A 213 2.14 -3.23 -6.46
C ALA A 213 2.84 -2.90 -5.15
N PHE A 214 4.18 -2.96 -5.15
CA PHE A 214 5.00 -2.80 -3.94
C PHE A 214 5.31 -1.33 -3.64
N GLN A 215 5.52 -1.02 -2.36
CA GLN A 215 5.74 0.33 -1.84
C GLN A 215 4.83 1.37 -2.51
N ALA A 216 3.54 1.05 -2.57
CA ALA A 216 2.55 1.89 -3.23
C ALA A 216 2.42 3.22 -2.49
N GLU A 217 2.40 4.32 -3.24
CA GLU A 217 2.27 5.68 -2.74
C GLU A 217 1.24 6.44 -3.57
N VAL A 218 0.48 7.30 -2.90
CA VAL A 218 -0.43 8.25 -3.54
C VAL A 218 -0.17 9.65 -3.01
N GLU A 219 0.08 10.57 -3.93
CA GLU A 219 0.31 11.99 -3.67
C GLU A 219 -0.75 12.78 -4.43
N VAL A 220 -1.37 13.75 -3.76
CA VAL A 220 -2.46 14.55 -4.35
C VAL A 220 -2.09 16.03 -4.32
N HIS A 221 -2.25 16.67 -5.47
CA HIS A 221 -2.10 18.10 -5.65
C HIS A 221 -3.43 18.69 -6.13
N THR A 222 -3.85 19.80 -5.51
CA THR A 222 -5.11 20.52 -5.76
C THR A 222 -4.88 21.81 -6.52
#